data_AF-A0A2G5TRX1-F1
#
_entry.id   AF-A0A2G5TRX1-F1
#
_cell.length_a   1.000
_cell.length_b   1.000
_cell.length_c   1.000
_cell.angle_alpha   90.00
_cell.angle_beta   90.00
_cell.angle_gamma   90.00
#
_symmetry.space_group_name_H-M   'P 1'
#
loop_
_entity.id
_entity.type
_entity.pdbx_description
1 polymer ?
#
loop_
_entity_poly.entity_id
_entity_poly.type
_entity_poly.pdbx_seq_one_letter_code
_entity_poly.pdbx_strand_id
1 'polypeptide(L)'
;MRTFIVLLLSLLSVAMSQRGLDLPEGKEDYTLPINAIEPNAFTRKLSNGETQTWNLEGPNKGTWVDAKGNKVPSSNFEFVPPASLKIKKLKKEDSGFYDYIPKNPPPPIDYSDLPPGVDHIDPPEPSGVQVNIG
;
A
#
# COMPACT_ATOMS: atom_id res chain seq x y z
N MET A 1 10.37 -42.56 23.23
CA MET A 1 11.06 -41.27 23.00
C MET A 1 11.49 -41.21 21.55
N ARG A 2 10.85 -40.36 20.73
CA ARG A 2 11.25 -39.87 19.39
C ARG A 2 9.99 -39.50 18.61
N THR A 3 9.61 -38.22 18.69
CA THR A 3 8.87 -37.39 17.70
C THR A 3 8.31 -36.16 18.43
N PHE A 4 9.19 -35.29 18.92
CA PHE A 4 8.81 -34.02 19.55
C PHE A 4 9.73 -32.88 19.06
N ILE A 5 10.12 -32.88 17.78
CA ILE A 5 10.94 -31.80 17.20
C ILE A 5 10.62 -31.70 15.70
N VAL A 6 9.44 -31.19 15.31
CA VAL A 6 9.23 -30.65 13.94
C VAL A 6 8.25 -29.47 13.91
N LEU A 7 7.37 -29.30 14.91
CA LEU A 7 6.27 -28.32 14.82
C LEU A 7 6.58 -26.92 15.42
N LEU A 8 7.85 -26.48 15.44
CA LEU A 8 8.24 -25.20 16.05
C LEU A 8 9.14 -24.34 15.17
N LEU A 9 9.03 -24.45 13.83
CA LEU A 9 9.89 -23.72 12.88
C LEU A 9 9.13 -22.91 11.80
N SER A 10 7.86 -22.56 12.01
CA SER A 10 7.06 -21.80 11.02
C SER A 10 6.74 -20.35 11.43
N LEU A 11 7.48 -19.76 12.37
CA LEU A 11 7.23 -18.40 12.88
C LEU A 11 8.37 -17.41 12.61
N LEU A 12 9.17 -17.63 11.56
CA LEU A 12 9.93 -16.54 10.96
C LEU A 12 9.06 -15.85 9.89
N SER A 13 8.01 -15.17 10.34
CA SER A 13 7.52 -14.02 9.59
C SER A 13 8.61 -12.97 9.65
N VAL A 14 9.39 -12.87 8.59
CA VAL A 14 10.38 -11.83 8.38
C VAL A 14 9.61 -10.51 8.42
N ALA A 15 9.63 -9.82 9.56
CA ALA A 15 9.20 -8.44 9.63
C ALA A 15 10.25 -7.64 8.85
N MET A 16 10.06 -7.55 7.54
CA MET A 16 10.71 -6.53 6.73
C MET A 16 10.25 -5.20 7.32
N SER A 17 11.08 -4.62 8.20
CA SER A 17 10.91 -3.24 8.64
C SER A 17 11.06 -2.36 7.40
N GLN A 18 9.96 -2.15 6.68
CA GLN A 18 9.86 -1.06 5.72
C GLN A 18 10.20 0.20 6.51
N ARG A 19 11.33 0.84 6.19
CA ARG A 19 11.67 2.13 6.78
C ARG A 19 10.53 3.09 6.46
N GLY A 20 9.70 3.38 7.47
CA GLY A 20 8.59 4.30 7.34
C GLY A 20 9.06 5.75 7.37
N LEU A 21 8.25 6.61 6.78
CA LEU A 21 8.39 8.06 6.93
C LEU A 21 7.75 8.46 8.25
N ASP A 22 8.57 8.90 9.19
CA ASP A 22 8.10 9.50 10.44
C ASP A 22 7.75 10.98 10.19
N LEU A 23 6.48 11.31 10.35
CA LEU A 23 5.93 12.63 10.07
C LEU A 23 5.29 13.23 11.33
N PRO A 24 5.40 14.55 11.55
CA PRO A 24 4.72 15.19 12.67
C PRO A 24 3.22 15.26 12.44
N GLU A 25 2.42 14.96 13.47
CA GLU A 25 0.99 15.23 13.47
C GLU A 25 0.69 16.72 13.16
N GLY A 26 -0.41 16.96 12.45
CA GLY A 26 -0.89 18.29 12.13
C GLY A 26 -0.26 18.95 10.92
N LYS A 27 0.77 18.36 10.29
CA LYS A 27 1.30 18.84 8.99
C LYS A 27 0.18 18.88 7.95
N GLU A 28 0.05 20.00 7.28
CA GLU A 28 -1.00 20.22 6.27
C GLU A 28 -0.48 19.92 4.86
N ASP A 29 -1.42 19.62 3.95
CA ASP A 29 -1.21 19.40 2.52
C ASP A 29 -0.02 18.46 2.20
N TYR A 30 0.00 17.30 2.84
CA TYR A 30 1.06 16.31 2.62
C TYR A 30 0.72 15.37 1.46
N THR A 31 1.47 15.46 0.37
CA THR A 31 1.39 14.50 -0.73
C THR A 31 2.16 13.23 -0.39
N LEU A 32 1.49 12.08 -0.47
CA LEU A 32 2.11 10.78 -0.25
C LEU A 32 3.14 10.50 -1.35
N PRO A 33 4.38 10.11 -1.01
CA PRO A 33 5.42 9.80 -1.98
C PRO A 33 5.25 8.38 -2.52
N ILE A 34 4.12 8.15 -3.20
CA ILE A 34 3.80 6.92 -3.92
C ILE A 34 4.09 7.18 -5.39
N ASN A 35 4.91 6.32 -6.00
CA ASN A 35 5.22 6.40 -7.43
C ASN A 35 4.12 5.72 -8.25
N ALA A 36 2.88 6.24 -8.15
CA ALA A 36 1.76 5.64 -8.85
C ALA A 36 1.80 5.93 -10.36
N ILE A 37 1.66 4.88 -11.16
CA ILE A 37 1.57 4.95 -12.62
C ILE A 37 0.14 4.60 -13.02
N GLU A 38 -0.57 5.56 -13.61
CA GLU A 38 -1.98 5.42 -14.02
C GLU A 38 -2.86 4.74 -12.96
N PRO A 39 -2.96 5.29 -11.73
CA PRO A 39 -3.73 4.64 -10.68
C PRO A 39 -5.21 4.55 -11.03
N ASN A 40 -5.82 3.41 -10.70
CA ASN A 40 -7.27 3.23 -10.66
C ASN A 40 -7.81 3.45 -9.24
N ALA A 41 -7.01 3.11 -8.24
CA ALA A 41 -7.32 3.33 -6.83
C ALA A 41 -6.04 3.49 -6.00
N PHE A 42 -6.19 4.08 -4.81
CA PHE A 42 -5.18 4.01 -3.75
C PHE A 42 -5.63 3.03 -2.68
N THR A 43 -4.69 2.38 -2.02
CA THR A 43 -4.97 1.48 -0.91
C THR A 43 -4.23 1.93 0.34
N ARG A 44 -4.76 1.58 1.50
CA ARG A 44 -4.03 1.68 2.75
C ARG A 44 -4.27 0.49 3.65
N LYS A 45 -3.25 0.11 4.40
CA LYS A 45 -3.32 -0.80 5.54
C LYS A 45 -2.99 -0.02 6.80
N LEU A 46 -4.00 0.22 7.62
CA LEU A 46 -3.88 0.96 8.87
C LEU A 46 -3.17 0.13 9.94
N SER A 47 -2.68 0.80 10.98
CA SER A 47 -2.00 0.16 12.11
C SER A 47 -2.87 -0.87 12.86
N ASN A 48 -4.19 -0.70 12.84
CA ASN A 48 -5.16 -1.66 13.39
C ASN A 48 -5.35 -2.92 12.49
N GLY A 49 -4.66 -2.99 11.35
CA GLY A 49 -4.74 -4.09 10.40
C GLY A 49 -5.85 -3.95 9.34
N GLU A 50 -6.71 -2.94 9.43
CA GLU A 50 -7.76 -2.71 8.44
C GLU A 50 -7.17 -2.29 7.10
N THR A 51 -7.74 -2.85 6.03
CA THR A 51 -7.43 -2.47 4.65
C THR A 51 -8.58 -1.67 4.07
N GLN A 52 -8.24 -0.57 3.40
CA GLN A 52 -9.20 0.32 2.78
C GLN A 52 -8.75 0.70 1.37
N THR A 53 -9.71 0.94 0.48
CA THR A 53 -9.48 1.33 -0.92
C THR A 53 -10.17 2.65 -1.23
N TRP A 54 -9.44 3.57 -1.85
CA TRP A 54 -9.92 4.86 -2.33
C TRP A 54 -9.99 4.84 -3.85
N ASN A 55 -11.20 4.69 -4.39
CA ASN A 55 -11.42 4.56 -5.83
C ASN A 55 -11.36 5.92 -6.53
N LEU A 56 -10.76 5.98 -7.73
CA LEU A 56 -10.75 7.18 -8.57
C LEU A 56 -11.91 7.24 -9.56
N GLU A 57 -12.61 6.12 -9.75
CA GLU A 57 -13.77 5.97 -10.64
C GLU A 57 -14.92 5.21 -9.93
N GLY A 58 -16.13 5.29 -10.47
CA GLY A 58 -17.30 4.55 -9.99
C GLY A 58 -18.06 5.13 -8.78
N PRO A 59 -19.05 4.38 -8.23
CA PRO A 59 -19.99 4.87 -7.21
C PRO A 59 -19.39 5.28 -5.86
N ASN A 60 -18.17 4.81 -5.57
CA ASN A 60 -17.41 5.12 -4.36
C ASN A 60 -16.19 6.01 -4.65
N LYS A 61 -16.20 6.74 -5.77
CA LYS A 61 -15.13 7.67 -6.13
C LYS A 61 -14.88 8.67 -5.01
N GLY A 62 -13.61 8.86 -4.65
CA GLY A 62 -13.23 9.89 -3.68
C GLY A 62 -13.59 9.56 -2.24
N THR A 63 -13.76 8.28 -1.90
CA THR A 63 -14.10 7.84 -0.53
C THR A 63 -13.37 6.53 -0.22
N TRP A 64 -12.90 6.39 1.02
CA TRP A 64 -12.36 5.11 1.51
C TRP A 64 -13.48 4.08 1.61
N VAL A 65 -13.18 2.86 1.22
CA VAL A 65 -14.08 1.71 1.32
C VAL A 65 -13.35 0.60 2.07
N ASP A 66 -13.98 0.00 3.07
CA ASP A 66 -13.42 -1.12 3.81
C ASP A 66 -13.41 -2.42 2.99
N ALA A 67 -12.79 -3.48 3.53
CA ALA A 67 -12.75 -4.79 2.88
C ALA A 67 -14.14 -5.43 2.65
N LYS A 68 -15.20 -4.92 3.29
CA LYS A 68 -16.58 -5.40 3.14
C LYS A 68 -17.38 -4.56 2.12
N GLY A 69 -16.78 -3.51 1.55
CA GLY A 69 -17.46 -2.61 0.61
C GLY A 69 -18.18 -1.44 1.28
N ASN A 70 -18.06 -1.24 2.59
CA ASN A 70 -18.69 -0.14 3.29
C ASN A 70 -17.87 1.15 3.15
N LYS A 71 -18.55 2.27 2.97
CA LYS A 71 -17.91 3.59 2.99
C LYS A 71 -17.35 3.87 4.38
N VAL A 72 -16.09 4.28 4.42
CA VAL A 72 -15.41 4.82 5.59
C VAL A 72 -15.40 6.34 5.43
N PRO A 73 -16.18 7.08 6.24
CA PRO A 73 -16.22 8.53 6.15
C PRO A 73 -14.83 9.14 6.36
N SER A 74 -14.35 9.87 5.37
CA SER A 74 -13.11 10.66 5.48
C SER A 74 -13.14 11.82 4.50
N SER A 75 -12.99 13.04 5.01
CA SER A 75 -12.82 14.26 4.22
C SER A 75 -11.35 14.68 4.11
N ASN A 76 -10.43 13.90 4.70
CA ASN A 76 -9.04 14.29 4.93
C ASN A 76 -8.11 14.00 3.74
N PHE A 77 -8.62 13.39 2.67
CA PHE A 77 -7.81 13.02 1.52
C PHE A 77 -8.35 13.67 0.25
N GLU A 78 -7.45 13.89 -0.69
CA GLU A 78 -7.72 14.49 -1.98
C GLU A 78 -6.84 13.85 -3.05
N PHE A 79 -7.44 13.51 -4.19
CA PHE A 79 -6.67 13.09 -5.35
C PHE A 79 -6.09 14.31 -6.06
N VAL A 80 -4.78 14.29 -6.30
CA VAL A 80 -4.05 15.31 -7.05
C VAL A 80 -3.66 14.67 -8.39
N PRO A 81 -4.32 15.05 -9.50
CA PRO A 81 -3.97 14.54 -10.81
C PRO A 81 -2.50 14.84 -11.16
N PRO A 82 -1.81 13.96 -11.90
CA PRO A 82 -2.37 12.77 -12.55
C PRO A 82 -2.36 11.50 -11.69
N ALA A 83 -1.62 11.46 -10.58
CA ALA A 83 -1.35 10.17 -9.91
C ALA A 83 -1.01 10.27 -8.41
N SER A 84 -1.34 11.35 -7.72
CA SER A 84 -0.96 11.51 -6.32
C SER A 84 -2.17 11.55 -5.38
N LEU A 85 -1.97 11.06 -4.15
CA LEU A 85 -2.95 11.20 -3.08
C LEU A 85 -2.36 12.13 -2.01
N LYS A 86 -3.12 13.16 -1.66
CA LYS A 86 -2.77 14.16 -0.66
C LYS A 86 -3.58 13.95 0.60
N ILE A 87 -2.93 14.04 1.75
CA ILE A 87 -3.56 14.14 3.07
C ILE A 87 -3.61 15.63 3.43
N LYS A 88 -4.82 16.15 3.65
CA LYS A 88 -5.04 17.58 3.95
C LYS A 88 -4.41 17.98 5.27
N LYS A 89 -4.52 17.12 6.29
CA LYS A 89 -3.87 17.32 7.59
C LYS A 89 -3.50 15.99 8.22
N LEU A 90 -2.23 15.74 8.50
CA LEU A 90 -1.78 14.49 9.11
C LEU A 90 -2.38 14.30 10.51
N LYS A 91 -2.93 13.12 10.76
CA LYS A 91 -3.45 12.70 12.06
C LYS A 91 -2.93 11.32 12.40
N LYS A 92 -2.83 10.98 13.68
CA LYS A 92 -2.35 9.66 14.12
C LYS A 92 -3.10 8.48 13.49
N GLU A 93 -4.41 8.63 13.30
CA GLU A 93 -5.29 7.64 12.67
C GLU A 93 -4.97 7.36 11.19
N ASP A 94 -4.23 8.25 10.52
CA ASP A 94 -3.77 8.09 9.14
C ASP A 94 -2.42 7.39 9.05
N SER A 95 -1.85 6.89 10.16
CA SER A 95 -0.66 6.04 10.11
C SER A 95 -0.97 4.70 9.47
N GLY A 96 -0.13 4.27 8.54
CA GLY A 96 -0.33 3.02 7.81
C GLY A 96 0.60 2.87 6.61
N PHE A 97 0.48 1.72 5.96
CA PHE A 97 1.11 1.47 4.68
C PHE A 97 0.17 1.91 3.56
N TYR A 98 0.63 2.79 2.68
CA TYR A 98 -0.14 3.29 1.54
C TYR A 98 0.44 2.75 0.25
N ASP A 99 -0.43 2.38 -0.69
CA ASP A 99 -0.04 1.90 -2.01
C ASP A 99 -1.11 2.26 -3.06
N TYR A 100 -1.00 1.73 -4.27
CA TYR A 100 -1.96 1.95 -5.33
C TYR A 100 -2.27 0.68 -6.13
N ILE A 101 -3.38 0.71 -6.86
CA ILE A 101 -3.77 -0.30 -7.84
C ILE A 101 -3.67 0.37 -9.22
N PRO A 102 -2.82 -0.11 -10.15
CA PRO A 102 -2.75 0.44 -11.49
C PRO A 102 -4.02 0.13 -12.28
N LYS A 103 -4.40 1.02 -13.20
CA LYS A 103 -5.50 0.79 -14.15
C LYS A 103 -5.20 -0.35 -15.11
N ASN A 104 -3.95 -0.43 -15.57
CA ASN A 104 -3.43 -1.47 -16.43
C ASN A 104 -2.26 -2.15 -15.70
N PRO A 105 -2.51 -3.21 -14.89
CA PRO A 105 -1.41 -3.94 -14.26
C PRO A 105 -0.53 -4.57 -15.35
N PRO A 106 0.81 -4.60 -15.18
CA PRO A 106 1.67 -5.33 -16.09
C PRO A 106 1.25 -6.81 -16.11
N PRO A 107 1.39 -7.51 -17.25
CA PRO A 107 1.12 -8.94 -17.30
C PRO A 107 2.00 -9.66 -16.26
N PRO A 108 1.53 -10.79 -15.70
CA PRO A 108 2.36 -11.64 -14.88
C PRO A 108 3.67 -11.94 -15.61
N ILE A 109 4.79 -11.85 -14.89
CA ILE A 109 6.09 -12.19 -15.45
C ILE A 109 6.08 -13.69 -15.78
N ASP A 110 6.23 -14.01 -17.06
CA ASP A 110 6.48 -15.36 -17.51
C ASP A 110 7.99 -15.61 -17.54
N TYR A 111 8.47 -16.33 -16.54
CA TYR A 111 9.89 -16.69 -16.42
C TYR A 111 10.34 -17.72 -17.47
N SER A 112 9.43 -18.29 -18.26
CA SER A 112 9.76 -19.24 -19.34
C SER A 112 10.20 -18.57 -20.64
N ASP A 113 10.01 -17.25 -20.79
CA ASP A 113 10.38 -16.46 -21.97
C ASP A 113 11.52 -15.45 -21.69
N LEU A 114 12.41 -15.80 -20.76
CA LEU A 114 13.58 -14.97 -20.48
C LEU A 114 14.59 -15.01 -21.65
N PRO A 115 15.14 -13.87 -22.08
CA PRO A 115 16.20 -13.85 -23.08
C PRO A 115 17.39 -14.72 -22.66
N PRO A 116 18.09 -15.39 -23.61
CA PRO A 116 19.28 -16.16 -23.29
C PRO A 116 20.31 -15.31 -22.54
N GLY A 117 20.69 -15.75 -21.33
CA GLY A 117 21.63 -15.04 -20.45
C GLY A 117 21.01 -14.15 -19.38
N VAL A 118 19.67 -14.09 -19.29
CA VAL A 118 18.94 -13.50 -18.17
C VAL A 118 18.47 -14.62 -17.24
N ASP A 119 18.95 -14.63 -15.99
CA ASP A 119 18.62 -15.65 -14.98
C ASP A 119 17.67 -15.15 -13.88
N HIS A 120 17.39 -13.84 -13.85
CA HIS A 120 16.45 -13.20 -12.94
C HIS A 120 15.80 -11.96 -13.57
N ILE A 121 14.62 -11.61 -13.08
CA ILE A 121 14.02 -10.29 -13.27
C ILE A 121 14.00 -9.61 -11.90
N ASP A 122 14.47 -8.38 -11.83
CA ASP A 122 14.36 -7.59 -10.60
C ASP A 122 12.88 -7.43 -10.26
N PRO A 123 12.48 -7.73 -9.00
CA PRO A 123 11.12 -7.48 -8.58
C PRO A 123 10.81 -5.99 -8.77
N PRO A 124 9.58 -5.64 -9.19
CA PRO A 124 9.18 -4.24 -9.29
C PRO A 124 9.43 -3.57 -7.95
N GLU A 125 10.02 -2.37 -7.96
CA GLU A 125 10.22 -1.60 -6.74
C GLU A 125 8.88 -1.47 -6.01
N PRO A 126 8.84 -1.66 -4.68
CA PRO A 126 7.61 -1.47 -3.92
C PRO A 126 7.14 -0.03 -4.12
N SER A 127 5.97 0.13 -4.73
CA SER A 127 5.35 1.43 -4.95
C SER A 127 4.81 2.07 -3.69
N GLY A 128 4.55 1.26 -2.67
CA GLY A 128 3.95 1.69 -1.43
C GLY A 128 4.92 2.29 -0.42
N VAL A 129 4.39 3.14 0.45
CA VAL A 129 5.11 3.87 1.48
C VAL A 129 4.51 3.59 2.85
N GLN A 130 5.35 3.24 3.82
CA GLN A 130 4.97 3.21 5.22
C GLN A 130 5.01 4.63 5.79
N VAL A 131 3.91 5.10 6.38
CA VAL A 131 3.79 6.42 7.00
C VAL A 131 3.47 6.24 8.49
N ASN A 132 4.27 6.88 9.35
CA ASN A 132 4.08 6.90 10.79
C ASN A 132 3.88 8.34 11.24
N ILE A 133 2.77 8.65 11.93
CA ILE A 133 2.46 10.02 12.37
C ILE A 133 2.59 10.08 13.90
N GLY A 134 3.56 10.89 14.37
CA GLY A 134 3.95 11.04 15.77
C GLY A 134 3.13 12.04 16.56
#